data_AF-A0A7S2RYF4-F1
#
_entry.id   AF-A0A7S2RYF4-F1
#
_cell.length_a   1.000
_cell.length_b   1.000
_cell.length_c   1.000
_cell.angle_alpha   90.00
_cell.angle_beta   90.00
_cell.angle_gamma   90.00
#
_symmetry.space_group_name_H-M   'P 1'
#
loop_
_entity.id
_entity.type
_entity.pdbx_description
1 polymer ?
#
loop_
_entity_poly.entity_id
_entity_poly.type
_entity_poly.pdbx_seq_one_letter_code
_entity_poly.pdbx_strand_id
1 'polypeptide(L)'
;VTCELVSTTPAALLMSRALYPPDTLTKEDIRKVADLRRAVWTAAFKGLATGSAMGAVGFFVAKALPTTMVPVQYKQNKYLVLAVLGGGSFLSFLNATVAGKKNVHTISDVYQRGAKPTLTEYQEKTHPYQKIDAIRSREEEALRRRQEALAGRRKQQMDQWGVGNDQQESGQWGEGSSGSSRPGGFAR
;
A
#
# COMPACT_ATOMS: atom_id res chain seq x y z
N VAL A 1 -34.96 -22.49 33.01
CA VAL A 1 -34.20 -21.22 32.97
C VAL A 1 -32.73 -21.58 33.05
N THR A 2 -32.05 -21.62 31.92
CA THR A 2 -30.61 -21.85 31.83
C THR A 2 -30.04 -20.78 30.91
N CYS A 3 -29.37 -19.79 31.51
CA CYS A 3 -28.63 -18.76 30.82
C CYS A 3 -27.29 -19.34 30.37
N GLU A 4 -27.11 -19.57 29.07
CA GLU A 4 -25.77 -19.75 28.52
C GLU A 4 -25.12 -18.38 28.31
N LEU A 5 -24.02 -18.17 29.04
CA LEU A 5 -23.14 -17.03 28.88
C LEU A 5 -22.54 -17.03 27.46
N VAL A 6 -22.98 -16.10 26.64
CA VAL A 6 -22.29 -15.69 25.41
C VAL A 6 -20.95 -15.08 25.83
N SER A 7 -19.90 -15.90 25.79
CA SER A 7 -18.51 -15.50 25.96
C SER A 7 -18.11 -14.56 24.82
N THR A 8 -18.27 -13.26 25.06
CA THR A 8 -17.69 -12.20 24.24
C THR A 8 -16.18 -12.18 24.50
N THR A 9 -15.46 -13.07 23.82
CA THR A 9 -14.00 -13.02 23.81
C THR A 9 -13.59 -11.74 23.07
N PRO A 10 -12.88 -10.79 23.71
CA PRO A 10 -12.57 -9.52 23.08
C PRO A 10 -11.64 -9.76 21.89
N ALA A 11 -12.07 -9.31 20.70
CA ALA A 11 -11.29 -9.35 19.45
C ALA A 11 -9.87 -8.76 19.58
N ALA A 12 -9.61 -7.99 20.64
CA ALA A 12 -8.30 -7.47 21.02
C ALA A 12 -7.24 -8.57 21.29
N LEU A 13 -7.62 -9.75 21.81
CA LEU A 13 -6.66 -10.83 22.10
C LEU A 13 -6.24 -11.60 20.84
N LEU A 14 -7.10 -11.69 19.82
CA LEU A 14 -6.73 -12.32 18.53
C LEU A 14 -5.69 -11.49 17.75
N MET A 15 -5.71 -10.16 17.89
CA MET A 15 -4.69 -9.27 17.29
C MET A 15 -3.30 -9.45 17.94
N SER A 16 -3.25 -9.94 19.18
CA SER A 16 -1.99 -10.06 19.95
C SER A 16 -1.17 -11.30 19.56
N ARG A 17 -1.82 -12.37 19.06
CA ARG A 17 -1.11 -13.55 18.52
C ARG A 17 -0.48 -13.33 17.15
N ALA A 18 -0.80 -12.23 16.47
CA ALA A 18 -0.16 -11.83 15.21
C ALA A 18 1.22 -11.17 15.40
N LEU A 19 1.67 -10.99 16.66
CA LEU A 19 2.93 -10.30 16.99
C LEU A 19 4.12 -11.24 17.24
N TYR A 20 3.88 -12.56 17.38
CA TYR A 20 4.94 -13.55 17.51
C TYR A 20 4.94 -14.46 16.28
N PRO A 21 5.80 -14.19 15.27
CA PRO A 21 5.96 -15.09 14.16
C PRO A 21 6.45 -16.45 14.69
N PRO A 22 5.97 -17.57 14.15
CA PRO A 22 6.46 -18.89 14.53
C PRO A 22 7.96 -18.98 14.26
N ASP A 23 8.73 -19.65 15.13
CA ASP A 23 10.20 -19.78 15.03
C ASP A 23 10.66 -20.52 13.76
N THR A 24 9.73 -21.11 13.01
CA THR A 24 9.96 -21.72 11.70
C THR A 24 10.03 -20.72 10.55
N LEU A 25 9.73 -19.43 10.80
CA LEU A 25 9.71 -18.39 9.79
C LEU A 25 11.05 -17.66 9.70
N THR A 26 11.59 -17.55 8.48
CA THR A 26 12.84 -16.81 8.25
C THR A 26 12.67 -15.31 8.56
N LYS A 27 13.76 -14.64 8.95
CA LYS A 27 13.75 -13.19 9.26
C LYS A 27 13.29 -12.37 8.05
N GLU A 28 13.60 -12.83 6.85
CA GLU A 28 13.20 -12.24 5.57
C GLU A 28 11.70 -12.31 5.37
N ASP A 29 11.07 -13.44 5.69
CA ASP A 29 9.62 -13.62 5.55
C ASP A 29 8.85 -12.79 6.60
N ILE A 30 9.38 -12.64 7.81
CA ILE A 30 8.85 -11.71 8.83
C ILE A 30 8.84 -10.27 8.29
N ARG A 31 9.93 -9.83 7.65
CA ARG A 31 10.02 -8.50 7.05
C ARG A 31 9.00 -8.31 5.94
N LYS A 32 8.82 -9.29 5.04
CA LYS A 32 7.81 -9.23 3.98
C LYS A 32 6.39 -9.04 4.53
N VAL A 33 6.03 -9.77 5.57
CA VAL A 33 4.72 -9.65 6.22
C VAL A 33 4.54 -8.27 6.86
N ALA A 34 5.57 -7.78 7.56
CA ALA A 34 5.54 -6.45 8.16
C ALA A 34 5.40 -5.33 7.11
N ASP A 35 6.12 -5.44 5.99
CA ASP A 35 6.06 -4.49 4.90
C ASP A 35 4.72 -4.52 4.18
N LEU A 36 4.13 -5.70 3.97
CA LEU A 36 2.78 -5.82 3.42
C LEU A 36 1.75 -5.15 4.33
N ARG A 37 1.84 -5.37 5.65
CA ARG A 37 0.94 -4.72 6.62
C ARG A 37 1.05 -3.20 6.55
N ARG A 38 2.28 -2.67 6.54
CA ARG A 38 2.54 -1.22 6.39
C ARG A 38 2.01 -0.69 5.08
N ALA A 39 2.19 -1.41 3.97
CA ALA A 39 1.70 -1.01 2.66
C ALA A 39 0.17 -0.95 2.62
N VAL A 40 -0.52 -1.94 3.18
CA VAL A 40 -1.99 -1.95 3.27
C VAL A 40 -2.48 -0.81 4.15
N TRP A 41 -1.85 -0.58 5.30
CA TRP A 41 -2.21 0.52 6.20
C TRP A 41 -2.01 1.88 5.54
N THR A 42 -0.83 2.15 4.99
CA THR A 42 -0.55 3.43 4.33
C THR A 42 -1.46 3.68 3.12
N ALA A 43 -1.78 2.65 2.34
CA ALA A 43 -2.76 2.74 1.25
C ALA A 43 -4.17 3.04 1.75
N ALA A 44 -4.60 2.40 2.84
CA ALA A 44 -5.89 2.65 3.47
C ALA A 44 -6.01 4.09 3.97
N PHE A 45 -5.00 4.61 4.70
CA PHE A 45 -5.00 6.00 5.16
C PHE A 45 -4.97 7.00 4.01
N LYS A 46 -4.20 6.72 2.96
CA LYS A 46 -4.22 7.52 1.74
C LYS A 46 -5.62 7.53 1.12
N GLY A 47 -6.26 6.36 1.01
CA GLY A 47 -7.64 6.23 0.53
C GLY A 47 -8.65 6.97 1.38
N LEU A 48 -8.53 6.90 2.70
CA LEU A 48 -9.38 7.63 3.64
C LEU A 48 -9.25 9.14 3.44
N ALA A 49 -8.02 9.66 3.37
CA ALA A 49 -7.76 11.09 3.15
C ALA A 49 -8.29 11.58 1.80
N THR A 50 -8.07 10.80 0.73
CA THR A 50 -8.62 11.14 -0.60
C THR A 50 -10.14 11.03 -0.65
N GLY A 51 -10.71 10.01 0.01
CA GLY A 51 -12.16 9.78 0.03
C GLY A 51 -12.92 10.75 0.92
N SER A 52 -12.33 11.22 2.01
CA SER A 52 -12.92 12.27 2.84
C SER A 52 -12.96 13.61 2.09
N ALA A 53 -11.87 13.98 1.40
CA ALA A 53 -11.82 15.16 0.55
C ALA A 53 -12.84 15.05 -0.61
N MET A 54 -12.89 13.91 -1.30
CA MET A 54 -13.84 13.67 -2.38
C MET A 54 -15.29 13.69 -1.88
N GLY A 55 -15.58 13.12 -0.71
CA GLY A 55 -16.91 13.15 -0.10
C GLY A 55 -17.35 14.57 0.29
N ALA A 56 -16.43 15.40 0.81
CA ALA A 56 -16.71 16.80 1.11
C ALA A 56 -17.01 17.60 -0.16
N VAL A 57 -16.19 17.47 -1.20
CA VAL A 57 -16.42 18.10 -2.50
C VAL A 57 -17.75 17.66 -3.10
N GLY A 58 -18.05 16.35 -3.06
CA GLY A 58 -19.33 15.79 -3.52
C GLY A 58 -20.54 16.39 -2.80
N PHE A 59 -20.44 16.64 -1.48
CA PHE A 59 -21.49 17.31 -0.72
C PHE A 59 -21.70 18.76 -1.16
N PHE A 60 -20.62 19.52 -1.42
CA PHE A 60 -20.74 20.90 -1.91
C PHE A 60 -21.39 20.97 -3.30
N VAL A 61 -21.01 20.06 -4.20
CA VAL A 61 -21.62 19.94 -5.54
C VAL A 61 -23.11 19.59 -5.41
N ALA A 62 -23.48 18.65 -4.54
CA ALA A 62 -24.88 18.29 -4.29
C ALA A 62 -25.70 19.46 -3.73
N LYS A 63 -25.08 20.34 -2.94
CA LYS A 63 -25.72 21.54 -2.40
C LYS A 63 -25.99 22.59 -3.48
N ALA A 64 -25.08 22.72 -4.45
CA ALA A 64 -25.18 23.64 -5.59
C ALA A 64 -26.22 23.21 -6.64
N LEU A 65 -26.61 21.92 -6.67
CA LEU A 65 -27.61 21.41 -7.61
C LEU A 65 -29.04 21.89 -7.26
N PRO A 66 -29.89 22.11 -8.29
CA PRO A 66 -31.28 22.53 -8.09
C PRO A 66 -32.09 21.43 -7.38
N THR A 67 -33.09 21.85 -6.60
CA THR A 67 -33.97 20.96 -5.81
C THR A 67 -34.81 20.00 -6.64
N THR A 68 -34.88 20.21 -7.95
CA THR A 68 -35.55 19.32 -8.91
C THR A 68 -34.83 17.99 -9.08
N MET A 69 -33.50 17.95 -8.88
CA MET A 69 -32.69 16.72 -9.03
C MET A 69 -32.32 16.06 -7.71
N VAL A 70 -32.25 16.82 -6.62
CA VAL A 70 -31.80 16.30 -5.32
C VAL A 70 -32.86 16.59 -4.26
N PRO A 71 -33.38 15.57 -3.56
CA PRO A 71 -34.40 15.77 -2.53
C PRO A 71 -33.88 16.74 -1.48
N VAL A 72 -34.73 17.68 -1.05
CA VAL A 72 -34.38 18.73 -0.07
C VAL A 72 -33.80 18.15 1.22
N GLN A 73 -34.19 16.93 1.57
CA GLN A 73 -33.67 16.16 2.70
C GLN A 73 -32.13 16.05 2.66
N TYR A 74 -31.53 15.80 1.50
CA TYR A 74 -30.08 15.64 1.33
C TYR A 74 -29.28 16.94 1.46
N LYS A 75 -29.93 18.12 1.46
CA LYS A 75 -29.24 19.41 1.62
C LYS A 75 -28.85 19.72 3.07
N GLN A 76 -29.32 18.93 4.04
CA GLN A 76 -29.00 19.10 5.45
C GLN A 76 -27.53 18.77 5.73
N ASN A 77 -26.87 19.58 6.56
CA ASN A 77 -25.46 19.38 6.94
C ASN A 77 -25.22 18.04 7.69
N LYS A 78 -26.28 17.37 8.15
CA LYS A 78 -26.23 16.04 8.77
C LYS A 78 -25.65 14.98 7.82
N TYR A 79 -25.86 15.13 6.52
CA TYR A 79 -25.36 14.18 5.51
C TYR A 79 -23.90 14.44 5.10
N LEU A 80 -23.30 15.59 5.48
CA LEU A 80 -21.89 15.86 5.20
C LEU A 80 -21.00 14.85 5.91
N VAL A 81 -21.23 14.62 7.21
CA VAL A 81 -20.46 13.66 8.00
C VAL A 81 -20.63 12.25 7.44
N LEU A 82 -21.85 11.88 7.04
CA LEU A 82 -22.13 10.59 6.41
C LEU A 82 -21.40 10.45 5.06
N ALA A 83 -21.41 11.48 4.22
CA ALA A 83 -20.74 11.47 2.92
C ALA A 83 -19.21 11.39 3.06
N VAL A 84 -18.64 12.11 4.02
CA VAL A 84 -17.19 12.12 4.29
C VAL A 84 -16.74 10.78 4.88
N LEU A 85 -17.46 10.24 5.88
CA LEU A 85 -17.14 8.93 6.47
C LEU A 85 -17.41 7.77 5.51
N GLY A 86 -18.53 7.81 4.81
CA GLY A 86 -18.90 6.80 3.81
C GLY A 86 -17.93 6.80 2.63
N GLY A 87 -17.64 7.98 2.07
CA GLY A 87 -16.68 8.13 0.98
C GLY A 87 -15.26 7.75 1.40
N GLY A 88 -14.81 8.19 2.58
CA GLY A 88 -13.50 7.86 3.14
C GLY A 88 -13.32 6.36 3.40
N SER A 89 -14.28 5.71 4.05
CA SER A 89 -14.22 4.26 4.33
C SER A 89 -14.26 3.42 3.06
N PHE A 90 -15.10 3.78 2.09
CA PHE A 90 -15.19 3.07 0.82
C PHE A 90 -13.91 3.19 -0.01
N LEU A 91 -13.34 4.40 -0.16
CA LEU A 91 -12.08 4.57 -0.89
C LEU A 91 -10.89 3.94 -0.17
N SER A 92 -10.87 3.99 1.17
CA SER A 92 -9.88 3.30 1.98
C SER A 92 -9.89 1.79 1.70
N PHE A 93 -11.07 1.18 1.65
CA PHE A 93 -11.24 -0.23 1.34
C PHE A 93 -10.75 -0.60 -0.07
N LEU A 94 -11.09 0.21 -1.08
CA LEU A 94 -10.64 -0.02 -2.46
C LEU A 94 -9.11 0.09 -2.57
N ASN A 95 -8.51 1.12 -1.98
CA ASN A 95 -7.05 1.28 -2.00
C ASN A 95 -6.33 0.16 -1.24
N ALA A 96 -6.86 -0.26 -0.09
CA ALA A 96 -6.35 -1.42 0.64
C ALA A 96 -6.44 -2.71 -0.19
N THR A 97 -7.54 -2.91 -0.92
CA THR A 97 -7.75 -4.08 -1.80
C THR A 97 -6.76 -4.10 -2.96
N VAL A 98 -6.52 -2.95 -3.61
CA VAL A 98 -5.54 -2.83 -4.71
C VAL A 98 -4.12 -3.08 -4.19
N ALA A 99 -3.77 -2.51 -3.04
CA ALA A 99 -2.48 -2.76 -2.39
C ALA A 99 -2.30 -4.25 -2.01
N GLY A 100 -3.35 -4.88 -1.48
CA GLY A 100 -3.37 -6.30 -1.16
C GLY A 100 -3.15 -7.18 -2.39
N LYS A 101 -3.89 -6.93 -3.49
CA LYS A 101 -3.73 -7.67 -4.75
C LYS A 101 -2.33 -7.53 -5.33
N LYS A 102 -1.74 -6.34 -5.32
CA LYS A 102 -0.38 -6.12 -5.84
C LYS A 102 0.68 -6.93 -5.06
N ASN A 103 0.48 -7.09 -3.76
CA ASN A 103 1.44 -7.74 -2.88
C ASN A 103 1.18 -9.23 -2.64
N VAL A 104 0.03 -9.78 -3.08
CA VAL A 104 -0.35 -11.18 -2.84
C VAL A 104 0.69 -12.18 -3.37
N HIS A 105 1.29 -11.89 -4.53
CA HIS A 105 2.32 -12.73 -5.15
C HIS A 105 3.64 -12.75 -4.36
N THR A 106 3.87 -11.74 -3.53
CA THR A 106 5.11 -11.62 -2.73
C THR A 106 5.00 -12.40 -1.42
N ILE A 107 3.79 -12.75 -0.99
CA ILE A 107 3.52 -13.46 0.26
C ILE A 107 3.04 -14.91 0.01
N SER A 108 2.59 -15.23 -1.20
CA SER A 108 2.16 -16.60 -1.53
C SER A 108 3.25 -17.65 -1.32
N ASP A 109 4.53 -17.30 -1.51
CA ASP A 109 5.67 -18.18 -1.21
C ASP A 109 5.78 -18.49 0.29
N VAL A 110 5.59 -17.48 1.13
CA VAL A 110 5.60 -17.62 2.60
C VAL A 110 4.47 -18.54 3.06
N TYR A 111 3.25 -18.36 2.53
CA TYR A 111 2.12 -19.22 2.88
C TYR A 111 2.27 -20.64 2.36
N GLN A 112 2.83 -20.85 1.17
CA GLN A 112 3.06 -22.19 0.63
C GLN A 112 4.09 -22.99 1.42
N ARG A 113 5.09 -22.34 2.03
CA ARG A 113 6.06 -23.01 2.91
C ARG A 113 5.45 -23.50 4.22
N GLY A 114 4.51 -22.74 4.79
CA GLY A 114 3.84 -23.10 6.04
C GLY A 114 2.62 -24.01 5.87
N ALA A 115 2.02 -24.03 4.68
CA ALA A 115 0.88 -24.88 4.41
C ALA A 115 1.35 -26.34 4.25
N LYS A 116 0.93 -27.21 5.18
CA LYS A 116 0.91 -28.66 4.89
C LYS A 116 -0.14 -28.84 3.80
N PRO A 117 0.22 -29.20 2.55
CA PRO A 117 -0.79 -29.40 1.54
C PRO A 117 -1.65 -30.58 1.99
N THR A 118 -2.88 -30.32 2.40
CA THR A 118 -3.90 -31.36 2.54
C THR A 118 -4.28 -31.78 1.12
N LEU A 119 -3.51 -32.70 0.54
CA LEU A 119 -3.90 -33.35 -0.70
C LEU A 119 -5.22 -34.07 -0.44
N THR A 120 -6.20 -33.86 -1.30
CA THR A 120 -7.28 -34.83 -1.46
C THR A 120 -6.65 -36.16 -1.88
N GLU A 121 -7.05 -37.27 -1.24
CA GLU A 121 -6.48 -38.62 -1.41
C GLU A 121 -6.33 -39.04 -2.90
N TYR A 122 -7.21 -38.52 -3.76
CA TYR A 122 -7.18 -38.73 -5.21
C TYR A 122 -5.96 -38.12 -5.91
N GLN A 123 -5.45 -36.97 -5.46
CA GLN A 123 -4.25 -36.32 -6.03
C GLN A 123 -2.94 -36.94 -5.52
N GLU A 124 -2.98 -37.64 -4.38
CA GLU A 124 -1.82 -38.31 -3.80
C GLU A 124 -1.45 -39.59 -4.56
N LYS A 125 -2.46 -40.33 -5.03
CA LYS A 125 -2.27 -41.61 -5.73
C LYS A 125 -1.81 -41.46 -7.19
N THR A 126 -2.02 -40.32 -7.84
CA THR A 126 -1.75 -40.20 -9.29
C THR A 126 -0.30 -39.88 -9.63
N HIS A 127 0.40 -39.02 -8.89
CA HIS A 127 1.76 -38.59 -9.27
C HIS A 127 2.64 -38.17 -8.07
N PRO A 128 3.30 -39.12 -7.38
CA PRO A 128 4.17 -38.80 -6.25
C PRO A 128 5.48 -38.10 -6.67
N TYR A 129 6.00 -38.37 -7.87
CA TYR A 129 7.30 -37.82 -8.33
C TYR A 129 7.20 -36.51 -9.13
N GLN A 130 6.12 -36.28 -9.89
CA GLN A 130 5.95 -35.01 -10.62
C GLN A 130 5.84 -33.81 -9.69
N LYS A 131 5.41 -34.01 -8.44
CA LYS A 131 5.19 -32.91 -7.50
C LYS A 131 6.50 -32.27 -7.03
N ILE A 132 7.53 -33.05 -6.79
CA ILE A 132 8.82 -32.54 -6.27
C ILE A 132 9.54 -31.77 -7.39
N ASP A 133 9.55 -32.31 -8.61
CA ASP A 133 10.20 -31.66 -9.74
C ASP A 133 9.42 -30.44 -10.24
N ALA A 134 8.08 -30.47 -10.17
CA ALA A 134 7.25 -29.31 -10.51
C ALA A 134 7.37 -28.19 -9.47
N ILE A 135 7.58 -28.50 -8.19
CA ILE A 135 7.85 -27.50 -7.16
C ILE A 135 9.25 -26.91 -7.35
N ARG A 136 10.28 -27.74 -7.55
CA ARG A 136 11.66 -27.28 -7.75
C ARG A 136 11.81 -26.41 -9.01
N SER A 137 11.24 -26.84 -10.13
CA SER A 137 11.29 -26.07 -11.38
C SER A 137 10.54 -24.73 -11.28
N ARG A 138 9.39 -24.69 -10.58
CA ARG A 138 8.70 -23.43 -10.29
C ARG A 138 9.49 -22.49 -9.38
N GLU A 139 10.23 -23.05 -8.41
CA GLU A 139 11.12 -22.25 -7.55
C GLU A 139 12.31 -21.69 -8.35
N GLU A 140 12.95 -22.49 -9.20
CA GLU A 140 14.05 -22.05 -10.06
C GLU A 140 13.61 -20.95 -11.04
N GLU A 141 12.45 -21.10 -11.69
CA GLU A 141 11.88 -20.06 -12.54
C GLU A 141 11.52 -18.79 -11.76
N ALA A 142 10.96 -18.92 -10.56
CA ALA A 142 10.64 -17.78 -9.71
C ALA A 142 11.91 -17.04 -9.26
N LEU A 143 12.99 -17.77 -8.97
CA LEU A 143 14.31 -17.19 -8.65
C LEU A 143 14.90 -16.47 -9.86
N ARG A 144 14.81 -17.05 -11.07
CA ARG A 144 15.26 -16.39 -12.30
C ARG A 144 14.52 -15.08 -12.53
N ARG A 145 13.19 -15.08 -12.44
CA ARG A 145 12.38 -13.85 -12.58
C ARG A 145 12.72 -12.81 -11.52
N ARG A 146 13.02 -13.23 -10.29
CA ARG A 146 13.48 -12.33 -9.21
C ARG A 146 14.85 -11.72 -9.54
N GLN A 147 15.79 -12.51 -10.03
CA GLN A 147 17.12 -12.02 -10.43
C GLN A 147 17.02 -11.04 -11.61
N GLU A 148 16.20 -11.35 -12.61
CA GLU A 148 15.93 -10.46 -13.75
C GLU A 148 15.28 -9.14 -13.30
N ALA A 149 14.30 -9.18 -12.39
CA ALA A 149 13.66 -7.98 -11.84
C ALA A 149 14.62 -7.12 -11.00
N LEU A 150 15.51 -7.74 -10.24
CA LEU A 150 16.54 -7.03 -9.47
C LEU A 150 17.61 -6.42 -10.39
N ALA A 151 18.02 -7.14 -11.44
CA ALA A 151 18.92 -6.62 -12.46
C ALA A 151 18.30 -5.41 -13.19
N GLY A 152 17.00 -5.47 -13.49
CA GLY A 152 16.25 -4.35 -14.06
C GLY A 152 16.21 -3.13 -13.15
N ARG A 153 15.94 -3.30 -11.85
CA ARG A 153 16.00 -2.19 -10.88
C ARG A 153 17.40 -1.61 -10.74
N ARG A 154 18.43 -2.46 -10.76
CA ARG A 154 19.83 -2.01 -10.65
C ARG A 154 20.24 -1.16 -11.85
N LYS A 155 19.77 -1.49 -13.05
CA LYS A 155 19.95 -0.65 -14.25
C LYS A 155 19.24 0.70 -14.10
N GLN A 156 17.98 0.70 -13.71
CA GLN A 156 17.24 1.96 -13.49
C GLN A 156 17.90 2.85 -12.43
N GLN A 157 18.47 2.25 -11.37
CA GLN A 157 19.20 3.00 -10.36
C GLN A 157 20.53 3.55 -10.89
N MET A 158 21.26 2.80 -11.72
CA MET A 158 22.47 3.29 -12.40
C MET A 158 22.17 4.44 -13.36
N ASP A 159 21.10 4.34 -14.15
CA ASP A 159 20.69 5.42 -15.08
C ASP A 159 20.32 6.69 -14.30
N GLN A 160 19.62 6.54 -13.17
CA GLN A 160 19.27 7.67 -12.30
C GLN A 160 20.49 8.32 -11.64
N TRP A 161 21.52 7.54 -11.29
CA TRP A 161 22.77 8.07 -10.74
C TRP A 161 23.71 8.65 -11.81
N GLY A 162 23.70 8.09 -13.03
CA GLY A 162 24.53 8.55 -14.14
C GLY A 162 24.10 9.88 -14.74
N VAL A 163 22.80 10.20 -14.71
CA VAL A 163 22.24 11.44 -15.29
C VAL A 163 22.45 12.67 -14.37
N GLY A 164 22.97 12.50 -13.15
CA GLY A 164 23.08 13.59 -12.16
C GLY A 164 24.38 14.40 -12.15
N ASN A 165 25.47 13.92 -12.76
CA ASN A 165 26.79 14.55 -12.60
C ASN A 165 27.25 15.42 -13.78
N ASP A 166 26.62 15.31 -14.95
CA ASP A 166 27.13 16.00 -16.15
C ASP A 166 26.66 17.47 -16.24
N GLN A 167 25.75 17.91 -15.37
CA GLN A 167 25.12 19.24 -15.46
C GLN A 167 25.60 20.26 -14.42
N GLN A 168 26.57 19.92 -13.55
CA GLN A 168 27.05 20.80 -12.48
C GLN A 168 28.50 21.30 -12.64
N GLU A 169 29.17 21.08 -13.77
CA GLU A 169 30.56 21.52 -14.00
C GLU A 169 30.76 22.68 -15.01
N SER A 170 29.71 23.28 -15.57
CA SER A 170 29.87 24.39 -16.56
C SER A 170 29.55 25.81 -16.05
N GLY A 171 29.26 26.00 -14.76
CA GLY A 171 28.60 27.22 -14.28
C GLY A 171 29.36 28.18 -13.36
N GLN A 172 30.61 27.94 -12.96
CA GLN A 172 31.22 28.78 -11.92
C GLN A 172 32.74 28.92 -12.00
N TRP A 173 33.21 29.58 -13.06
CA TRP A 173 34.48 30.31 -13.06
C TRP A 173 34.23 31.69 -13.67
N GLY A 174 34.22 32.72 -12.82
CA GLY A 174 33.91 34.09 -13.22
C GLY A 174 33.80 35.04 -12.04
N GLU A 175 34.89 35.17 -11.27
CA GLU A 175 35.21 36.36 -10.46
C GLU A 175 34.97 37.64 -11.27
N GLY A 176 34.31 38.66 -10.75
CA GLY A 176 34.94 39.70 -9.94
C GLY A 176 34.00 40.92 -9.98
N SER A 177 33.61 41.46 -8.82
CA SER A 177 34.30 42.57 -8.17
C SER A 177 33.80 43.96 -8.61
N SER A 178 33.36 44.71 -7.59
CA SER A 178 33.24 46.17 -7.51
C SER A 178 31.99 46.84 -8.09
N GLY A 179 31.27 47.58 -7.22
CA GLY A 179 30.16 48.43 -7.65
C GLY A 179 29.24 48.89 -6.53
N SER A 180 29.79 49.42 -5.45
CA SER A 180 29.02 50.19 -4.46
C SER A 180 28.34 51.39 -5.13
N SER A 181 27.02 51.50 -5.05
CA SER A 181 26.31 52.77 -5.24
C SER A 181 24.96 52.72 -4.52
N ARG A 182 24.96 53.31 -3.32
CA ARG A 182 23.75 53.87 -2.70
C ARG A 182 23.22 54.99 -3.62
N PRO A 183 21.90 55.14 -3.70
CA PRO A 183 21.35 56.48 -3.62
C PRO A 183 20.44 56.57 -2.42
N GLY A 184 20.76 57.53 -1.55
CA GLY A 184 19.78 58.08 -0.62
C GLY A 184 18.65 58.75 -1.39
N GLY A 185 17.45 58.70 -0.82
CA GLY A 185 16.26 59.36 -1.34
C GLY A 185 15.16 59.39 -0.28
N PHE A 186 15.27 60.36 0.64
CA PHE A 186 14.14 61.11 1.19
C PHE A 186 13.20 61.56 0.03
N ALA A 187 11.90 61.79 0.13
CA ALA A 187 10.85 61.67 1.12
C ALA A 187 9.51 61.86 0.36
N ARG A 188 8.40 62.06 1.09
CA ARG A 188 7.07 62.56 0.65
C ARG A 188 7.04 63.42 -0.61
#